data_AF-L7WCM0-F1
#
_entry.id   AF-L7WCM0-F1
#
_cell.length_a   1.000
_cell.length_b   1.000
_cell.length_c   1.000
_cell.angle_alpha   90.00
_cell.angle_beta   90.00
_cell.angle_gamma   90.00
#
_symmetry.space_group_name_H-M   'P 1'
#
loop_
_entity.id
_entity.type
_entity.pdbx_description
1 polymer ?
#
loop_
_entity_poly.entity_id
_entity_poly.type
_entity_poly.pdbx_seq_one_letter_code
_entity_poly.pdbx_strand_id
1 'polypeptide(L)'
;METTSTPASAVPKEKDAQPKTPPKTSESSKSLETVNAENAFKSVSPQLKESLTHEVNQMMAFAVYNGKTVNTDVIPLIQNDSVDDLIHAHNLLCANVAPATPKSIAYTFQLREKNKDKSLLTKLPLVRNLIIMAIIFLITFILTGQSPLVNDASLDLGVMNNHGIDLLFNLGYLVSISGIGVIFYLLKNVTTAVKNSTLIPEDSIYYVALVVLGLISGLVISEILGFYVKDPNNINLFNKSVLALIGGFSTDAIFSVLQGIIDKLKALFTTSK
;
A
#
# COMPACT_ATOMS: atom_id res chain seq x y z
N MET A 1 -7.73 -40.14 -70.68
CA MET A 1 -8.44 -38.85 -70.46
C MET A 1 -7.39 -37.80 -70.11
N GLU A 2 -7.68 -36.55 -70.46
CA GLU A 2 -6.67 -35.62 -70.96
C GLU A 2 -5.96 -34.74 -69.92
N THR A 3 -5.01 -33.98 -70.46
CA THR A 3 -3.89 -33.27 -69.83
C THR A 3 -4.19 -31.81 -69.45
N THR A 4 -3.58 -31.38 -68.34
CA THR A 4 -2.97 -30.05 -68.05
C THR A 4 -3.28 -28.83 -68.94
N SER A 5 -3.53 -27.66 -68.32
CA SER A 5 -2.55 -26.54 -68.20
C SER A 5 -3.16 -25.16 -67.84
N THR A 6 -2.41 -24.36 -67.09
CA THR A 6 -2.47 -22.87 -67.01
C THR A 6 -2.05 -22.24 -68.37
N PRO A 7 -2.31 -20.95 -68.73
CA PRO A 7 -1.87 -19.78 -67.96
C PRO A 7 -2.64 -18.43 -68.19
N ALA A 8 -1.95 -17.33 -67.87
CA ALA A 8 -2.31 -15.91 -67.79
C ALA A 8 -2.71 -15.13 -69.08
N SER A 9 -3.19 -13.88 -68.84
CA SER A 9 -2.66 -12.60 -69.41
C SER A 9 -3.59 -11.69 -70.26
N ALA A 10 -3.23 -10.40 -70.24
CA ALA A 10 -3.46 -9.33 -71.25
C ALA A 10 -4.75 -8.46 -71.32
N VAL A 11 -4.60 -7.26 -70.72
CA VAL A 11 -5.09 -5.89 -71.07
C VAL A 11 -5.07 -5.57 -72.59
N PRO A 12 -6.07 -4.85 -73.19
CA PRO A 12 -6.01 -3.38 -73.48
C PRO A 12 -7.34 -2.61 -73.24
N LYS A 13 -7.34 -1.34 -72.76
CA LYS A 13 -7.30 -0.05 -73.51
C LYS A 13 -8.40 0.08 -74.61
N GLU A 14 -9.12 1.19 -74.83
CA GLU A 14 -9.07 2.60 -74.34
C GLU A 14 -10.18 3.42 -75.07
N LYS A 15 -10.78 4.47 -74.46
CA LYS A 15 -11.13 5.76 -75.11
C LYS A 15 -11.94 6.76 -74.25
N ASP A 16 -11.39 7.96 -74.13
CA ASP A 16 -12.00 9.30 -74.25
C ASP A 16 -13.38 9.61 -73.61
N ALA A 17 -13.38 10.46 -72.56
CA ALA A 17 -13.70 11.90 -72.70
C ALA A 17 -13.79 12.64 -71.34
N GLN A 18 -12.89 13.59 -71.10
CA GLN A 18 -13.09 14.76 -70.21
C GLN A 18 -13.71 15.92 -71.03
N PRO A 19 -14.28 17.03 -70.47
CA PRO A 19 -13.77 17.77 -69.29
C PRO A 19 -14.79 18.54 -68.39
N LYS A 20 -14.31 19.04 -67.23
CA LYS A 20 -14.45 20.44 -66.74
C LYS A 20 -13.76 20.69 -65.38
N THR A 21 -13.09 21.84 -65.26
CA THR A 21 -12.24 22.36 -64.15
C THR A 21 -12.63 23.84 -63.87
N PRO A 22 -11.99 24.62 -62.95
CA PRO A 22 -11.06 24.34 -61.83
C PRO A 22 -11.71 24.80 -60.47
N PRO A 23 -11.28 25.82 -59.66
CA PRO A 23 -9.95 26.26 -59.15
C PRO A 23 -9.85 26.63 -57.63
N LYS A 24 -8.72 26.27 -56.97
CA LYS A 24 -7.93 27.08 -55.98
C LYS A 24 -8.56 27.47 -54.61
N THR A 25 -7.85 27.85 -53.52
CA THR A 25 -6.45 27.75 -53.02
C THR A 25 -6.44 28.28 -51.57
N SER A 26 -5.63 27.73 -50.65
CA SER A 26 -4.94 28.52 -49.59
C SER A 26 -3.80 27.73 -48.94
N GLU A 27 -2.68 28.40 -48.68
CA GLU A 27 -1.47 27.86 -48.05
C GLU A 27 -1.42 28.22 -46.55
N SER A 28 -0.71 27.44 -45.74
CA SER A 28 0.04 28.00 -44.62
C SER A 28 1.14 27.03 -44.16
N SER A 29 2.40 27.45 -44.31
CA SER A 29 3.56 26.66 -43.89
C SER A 29 3.69 26.62 -42.37
N LYS A 30 4.00 25.43 -41.82
CA LYS A 30 4.70 25.32 -40.53
C LYS A 30 6.01 24.57 -40.74
N SER A 31 7.11 25.27 -40.45
CA SER A 31 8.46 24.73 -40.38
C SER A 31 8.54 23.64 -39.31
N LEU A 32 9.03 22.47 -39.70
CA LEU A 32 9.41 21.41 -38.77
C LEU A 32 10.75 21.77 -38.14
N GLU A 33 10.74 22.31 -36.92
CA GLU A 33 11.93 22.30 -36.08
C GLU A 33 12.24 20.85 -35.68
N THR A 34 13.33 20.31 -36.21
CA THR A 34 13.89 19.04 -35.74
C THR A 34 14.52 19.25 -34.37
N VAL A 35 13.70 19.14 -33.32
CA VAL A 35 14.17 19.13 -31.93
C VAL A 35 15.04 17.89 -31.73
N ASN A 36 16.34 18.13 -31.59
CA ASN A 36 17.36 17.10 -31.57
C ASN A 36 17.29 16.30 -30.25
N ALA A 37 16.68 15.11 -30.28
CA ALA A 37 16.46 14.26 -29.11
C ALA A 37 17.76 13.85 -28.39
N GLU A 38 18.90 13.89 -29.08
CA GLU A 38 20.23 13.57 -28.53
C GLU A 38 20.71 14.54 -27.44
N ASN A 39 20.20 15.78 -27.43
CA ASN A 39 20.60 16.79 -26.42
C ASN A 39 19.77 16.72 -25.13
N ALA A 40 18.64 16.01 -25.12
CA ALA A 40 17.77 15.92 -23.94
C ALA A 40 18.37 15.08 -22.79
N PHE A 41 19.38 14.26 -23.07
CA PHE A 41 20.04 13.38 -22.09
C PHE A 41 21.47 13.85 -21.72
N LYS A 42 22.02 14.84 -22.45
CA LYS A 42 23.42 15.27 -22.33
C LYS A 42 23.69 16.31 -21.23
N SER A 43 22.65 16.94 -20.69
CA SER A 43 22.74 17.67 -19.43
C SER A 43 22.02 16.88 -18.34
N VAL A 44 22.79 16.16 -17.52
CA VAL A 44 22.33 15.88 -16.17
C VAL A 44 22.03 17.24 -15.54
N SER A 45 20.77 17.51 -15.21
CA SER A 45 20.35 18.86 -14.85
C SER A 45 21.05 19.30 -13.55
N PRO A 46 21.37 20.61 -13.40
CA PRO A 46 21.92 21.12 -12.14
C PRO A 46 21.01 20.80 -10.93
N GLN A 47 19.70 20.65 -11.17
CA GLN A 47 18.71 20.22 -10.19
C GLN A 47 18.92 18.79 -9.67
N LEU A 48 19.30 17.84 -10.54
CA LEU A 48 19.56 16.46 -10.11
C LEU A 48 20.84 16.38 -9.27
N LYS A 49 21.88 17.13 -9.67
CA LYS A 49 23.10 17.28 -8.88
C LYS A 49 22.81 17.90 -7.50
N GLU A 50 22.02 18.97 -7.44
CA GLU A 50 21.58 19.59 -6.18
C GLU A 50 20.80 18.62 -5.28
N SER A 51 19.86 17.85 -5.84
CA SER A 51 19.08 16.84 -5.10
C SER A 51 19.99 15.73 -4.54
N LEU A 52 20.90 15.18 -5.35
CA LEU A 52 21.82 14.13 -4.92
C LEU A 52 22.76 14.63 -3.80
N THR A 53 23.33 15.83 -3.94
CA THR A 53 24.14 16.44 -2.87
C THR A 53 23.33 16.65 -1.59
N HIS A 54 22.06 17.06 -1.70
CA HIS A 54 21.18 17.23 -0.55
C HIS A 54 20.91 15.89 0.17
N GLU A 55 20.54 14.85 -0.58
CA GLU A 55 20.26 13.51 -0.05
C GLU A 55 21.49 12.83 0.56
N VAL A 56 22.65 12.95 -0.09
CA VAL A 56 23.94 12.45 0.41
C VAL A 56 24.32 13.12 1.73
N ASN A 57 24.18 14.44 1.83
CA ASN A 57 24.43 15.17 3.08
C ASN A 57 23.45 14.77 4.19
N GLN A 58 22.16 14.57 3.89
CA GLN A 58 21.19 14.08 4.87
C GLN A 58 21.49 12.65 5.34
N MET A 59 21.87 11.74 4.43
CA MET A 59 22.26 10.38 4.79
C MET A 59 23.53 10.34 5.65
N MET A 60 24.54 11.15 5.33
CA MET A 60 25.74 11.26 6.15
C MET A 60 25.43 11.83 7.53
N ALA A 61 24.67 12.92 7.63
CA ALA A 61 24.25 13.50 8.89
C ALA A 61 23.42 12.53 9.74
N PHE A 62 22.54 11.74 9.10
CA PHE A 62 21.78 10.68 9.76
C PHE A 62 22.68 9.56 10.30
N ALA A 63 23.64 9.07 9.50
CA ALA A 63 24.57 8.03 9.92
C ALA A 63 25.38 8.47 11.14
N VAL A 64 26.00 9.66 11.08
CA VAL A 64 26.77 10.24 12.20
C VAL A 64 25.89 10.43 13.44
N TYR A 65 24.69 11.01 13.28
CA TYR A 65 23.78 11.28 14.41
C TYR A 65 23.30 10.00 15.12
N ASN A 66 23.16 8.88 14.39
CA ASN A 66 22.76 7.59 14.94
C ASN A 66 23.96 6.69 15.32
N GLY A 67 25.19 7.22 15.32
CA GLY A 67 26.39 6.47 15.69
C GLY A 67 26.77 5.35 14.72
N LYS A 68 26.32 5.42 13.46
CA LYS A 68 26.71 4.47 12.41
C LYS A 68 28.08 4.84 11.84
N THR A 69 28.91 3.83 11.59
CA THR A 69 30.19 3.99 10.89
C THR A 69 29.97 4.53 9.48
N VAL A 70 30.54 5.67 9.12
CA VAL A 70 30.46 6.19 7.74
C VAL A 70 31.61 5.60 6.92
N ASN A 71 31.33 5.04 5.74
CA ASN A 71 32.42 4.70 4.83
C ASN A 71 33.13 5.99 4.39
N THR A 72 34.42 6.12 4.71
CA THR A 72 35.25 7.27 4.38
C THR A 72 35.44 7.49 2.88
N ASP A 73 35.25 6.44 2.06
CA ASP A 73 35.38 6.50 0.60
C ASP A 73 34.38 7.49 -0.05
N VAL A 74 33.29 7.84 0.65
CA VAL A 74 32.31 8.81 0.16
C VAL A 74 32.82 10.25 0.18
N ILE A 75 33.84 10.56 1.01
CA ILE A 75 34.37 11.93 1.15
C ILE A 75 34.98 12.45 -0.17
N PRO A 76 35.92 11.75 -0.84
CA PRO A 76 36.45 12.21 -2.13
C PRO A 76 35.37 12.23 -3.23
N LEU A 77 34.42 11.30 -3.21
CA LEU A 77 33.32 11.24 -4.19
C LEU A 77 32.40 12.48 -4.09
N ILE A 78 32.13 12.97 -2.89
CA ILE A 78 31.36 14.21 -2.67
C ILE A 78 32.16 15.45 -3.08
N GLN A 79 33.48 15.43 -2.90
CA GLN A 79 34.35 16.58 -3.23
C GLN A 79 34.54 16.79 -4.75
N ASN A 80 34.48 15.73 -5.55
CA ASN A 80 34.64 15.85 -7.01
C ASN A 80 33.41 16.50 -7.68
N ASP A 81 32.27 16.53 -6.99
CA ASP A 81 31.04 17.23 -7.41
C ASP A 81 30.54 16.78 -8.82
N SER A 82 30.94 15.56 -9.22
CA SER A 82 30.53 14.88 -10.45
C SER A 82 29.30 14.04 -10.18
N VAL A 83 28.39 13.95 -11.16
CA VAL A 83 27.13 13.21 -11.04
C VAL A 83 27.39 11.74 -10.76
N ASP A 84 28.32 11.11 -11.47
CA ASP A 84 28.63 9.69 -11.33
C ASP A 84 29.20 9.38 -9.93
N ASP A 85 30.05 10.27 -9.41
CA ASP A 85 30.62 10.14 -8.07
C ASP A 85 29.57 10.38 -6.97
N LEU A 86 28.65 11.34 -7.16
CA LEU A 86 27.50 11.57 -6.28
C LEU A 86 26.56 10.35 -6.26
N ILE A 87 26.31 9.71 -7.40
CA ILE A 87 25.52 8.46 -7.47
C ILE A 87 26.26 7.32 -6.76
N HIS A 88 27.58 7.22 -6.92
CA HIS A 88 28.37 6.21 -6.21
C HIS A 88 28.36 6.44 -4.68
N ALA A 89 28.56 7.68 -4.23
CA ALA A 89 28.45 8.06 -2.82
C ALA A 89 27.04 7.78 -2.25
N HIS A 90 25.99 8.12 -3.00
CA HIS A 90 24.61 7.82 -2.66
C HIS A 90 24.39 6.31 -2.45
N ASN A 91 24.88 5.48 -3.37
CA ASN A 91 24.74 4.01 -3.29
C ASN A 91 25.49 3.41 -2.09
N LEU A 92 26.71 3.88 -1.81
CA LEU A 92 27.49 3.47 -0.63
C LEU A 92 26.77 3.89 0.67
N LEU A 93 26.20 5.10 0.71
CA LEU A 93 25.45 5.58 1.87
C LEU A 93 24.13 4.83 2.06
N CYS A 94 23.42 4.45 1.01
CA CYS A 94 22.19 3.67 1.09
C CYS A 94 22.40 2.33 1.84
N ALA A 95 23.48 1.62 1.53
CA ALA A 95 23.85 0.39 2.24
C ALA A 95 24.15 0.65 3.73
N ASN A 96 24.78 1.79 4.05
CA ASN A 96 25.14 2.16 5.42
C ASN A 96 23.94 2.64 6.26
N VAL A 97 23.01 3.41 5.69
CA VAL A 97 21.86 3.94 6.43
C VAL A 97 20.76 2.89 6.66
N ALA A 98 20.80 1.75 5.98
CA ALA A 98 19.89 0.61 6.16
C ALA A 98 19.65 0.24 7.65
N PRO A 99 18.41 -0.01 8.09
CA PRO A 99 17.20 -0.19 7.28
C PRO A 99 16.51 1.11 6.84
N ALA A 100 17.01 2.29 7.23
CA ALA A 100 16.44 3.57 6.79
C ALA A 100 16.70 3.79 5.28
N THR A 101 15.83 4.55 4.63
CA THR A 101 15.93 4.93 3.21
C THR A 101 16.18 6.44 3.10
N PRO A 102 16.74 6.96 1.99
CA PRO A 102 16.89 8.41 1.79
C PRO A 102 15.58 9.17 2.03
N LYS A 103 14.47 8.61 1.54
CA LYS A 103 13.11 9.15 1.71
C LYS A 103 12.66 9.21 3.19
N SER A 104 12.84 8.14 3.96
CA SER A 104 12.46 8.11 5.38
C SER A 104 13.36 9.00 6.24
N ILE A 105 14.63 9.17 5.85
CA ILE A 105 15.57 10.10 6.46
C ILE A 105 15.13 11.55 6.22
N ALA A 106 14.85 11.91 4.96
CA ALA A 106 14.34 13.24 4.60
C ALA A 106 13.04 13.58 5.34
N TYR A 107 12.11 12.62 5.44
CA TYR A 107 10.88 12.76 6.22
C TYR A 107 11.17 12.99 7.72
N THR A 108 12.10 12.22 8.30
CA THR A 108 12.51 12.36 9.70
C THR A 108 13.13 13.74 9.99
N PHE A 109 13.97 14.27 9.09
CA PHE A 109 14.50 15.64 9.20
C PHE A 109 13.40 16.70 9.15
N GLN A 110 12.49 16.62 8.17
CA GLN A 110 11.35 17.55 8.06
C GLN A 110 10.47 17.54 9.32
N LEU A 111 10.23 16.36 9.91
CA LEU A 111 9.48 16.22 11.16
C LEU A 111 10.20 16.86 12.35
N ARG A 112 11.54 16.72 12.43
CA ARG A 112 12.38 17.31 13.47
C ARG A 112 12.40 18.84 13.38
N GLU A 113 12.52 19.40 12.18
CA GLU A 113 12.55 20.86 11.98
C GLU A 113 11.19 21.51 12.22
N LYS A 114 10.12 21.03 11.56
CA LYS A 114 8.77 21.64 11.65
C LYS A 114 8.14 21.53 13.05
N ASN A 115 8.67 20.69 13.92
CA ASN A 115 8.05 20.38 15.20
C ASN A 115 9.06 20.29 16.36
N LYS A 116 10.10 21.13 16.42
CA LYS A 116 11.08 21.12 17.53
C LYS A 116 10.42 21.05 18.91
N ASP A 117 9.44 21.90 19.18
CA ASP A 117 8.89 22.14 20.52
C ASP A 117 7.61 21.35 20.86
N LYS A 118 7.12 20.48 19.97
CA LYS A 118 5.88 19.69 20.22
C LYS A 118 6.18 18.38 20.96
N SER A 119 5.20 17.82 21.66
CA SER A 119 5.30 16.45 22.19
C SER A 119 5.43 15.42 21.06
N LEU A 120 6.15 14.31 21.28
CA LEU A 120 6.33 13.23 20.30
C LEU A 120 4.98 12.72 19.74
N LEU A 121 3.96 12.64 20.60
CA LEU A 121 2.58 12.29 20.24
C LEU A 121 1.92 13.29 19.28
N THR A 122 2.39 14.54 19.22
CA THR A 122 1.90 15.58 18.31
C THR A 122 2.78 15.74 17.07
N LYS A 123 4.06 15.32 17.11
CA LYS A 123 4.96 15.32 15.92
C LYS A 123 4.51 14.30 14.87
N LEU A 124 3.88 13.21 15.30
CA LEU A 124 3.42 12.10 14.47
C LEU A 124 1.88 12.02 14.46
N PRO A 125 1.19 12.73 13.55
CA PRO A 125 -0.28 12.74 13.52
C PRO A 125 -0.88 11.35 13.30
N LEU A 126 -0.16 10.46 12.60
CA LEU A 126 -0.53 9.07 12.39
C LEU A 126 -0.57 8.28 13.71
N VAL A 127 0.48 8.37 14.53
CA VAL A 127 0.52 7.75 15.88
C VAL A 127 -0.62 8.27 16.75
N ARG A 128 -0.83 9.58 16.77
CA ARG A 128 -1.91 10.22 17.54
C ARG A 128 -3.28 9.67 17.15
N ASN A 129 -3.57 9.61 15.86
CA ASN A 129 -4.86 9.17 15.37
C ASN A 129 -5.09 7.67 15.68
N LEU A 130 -4.06 6.83 15.56
CA LEU A 130 -4.14 5.41 15.97
C LEU A 130 -4.38 5.24 17.48
N ILE A 131 -3.75 6.05 18.34
CA ILE A 131 -4.00 6.03 19.80
C ILE A 131 -5.43 6.47 20.12
N ILE A 132 -5.94 7.52 19.47
CA ILE A 132 -7.33 7.96 19.64
C ILE A 132 -8.30 6.85 19.23
N MET A 133 -8.06 6.19 18.08
CA MET A 133 -8.86 5.05 17.63
C MET A 133 -8.79 3.87 18.61
N ALA A 134 -7.60 3.57 19.18
CA ALA A 134 -7.45 2.53 20.21
C ALA A 134 -8.35 2.80 21.43
N ILE A 135 -8.35 4.04 21.91
CA ILE A 135 -9.15 4.47 23.06
C ILE A 135 -10.65 4.41 22.73
N ILE A 136 -11.06 4.82 21.52
CA ILE A 136 -12.45 4.73 21.07
C ILE A 136 -12.90 3.26 21.04
N PHE A 137 -12.16 2.35 20.40
CA PHE A 137 -12.52 0.93 20.37
C PHE A 137 -12.51 0.29 21.76
N LEU A 138 -11.57 0.66 22.64
CA LEU A 138 -11.54 0.17 24.02
C LEU A 138 -12.77 0.63 24.82
N ILE A 139 -13.18 1.89 24.67
CA ILE A 139 -14.40 2.42 25.31
C ILE A 139 -15.63 1.71 24.75
N THR A 140 -15.76 1.57 23.43
CA THR A 140 -16.91 0.88 22.81
C THR A 140 -16.96 -0.59 23.21
N PHE A 141 -15.83 -1.30 23.30
CA PHE A 141 -15.74 -2.66 23.83
C PHE A 141 -16.24 -2.76 25.27
N ILE A 142 -15.80 -1.86 26.16
CA ILE A 142 -16.25 -1.85 27.56
C ILE A 142 -17.74 -1.55 27.67
N LEU A 143 -18.24 -0.54 26.95
CA LEU A 143 -19.66 -0.15 27.01
C LEU A 143 -20.60 -1.21 26.41
N THR A 144 -20.19 -1.86 25.32
CA THR A 144 -20.98 -2.94 24.71
C THR A 144 -20.88 -4.23 25.52
N GLY A 145 -19.69 -4.64 25.96
CA GLY A 145 -19.47 -5.87 26.72
C GLY A 145 -20.03 -5.88 28.14
N GLN A 146 -20.44 -4.72 28.69
CA GLN A 146 -21.20 -4.60 29.94
C GLN A 146 -22.72 -4.51 29.71
N SER A 147 -23.19 -4.48 28.46
CA SER A 147 -24.62 -4.44 28.14
C SER A 147 -25.23 -5.83 28.29
N PRO A 148 -26.42 -5.98 28.93
CA PRO A 148 -27.10 -7.28 29.02
C PRO A 148 -27.49 -7.85 27.65
N LEU A 149 -27.52 -7.01 26.61
CA LEU A 149 -27.78 -7.41 25.23
C LEU A 149 -26.62 -8.22 24.61
N VAL A 150 -25.41 -8.11 25.18
CA VAL A 150 -24.19 -8.80 24.73
C VAL A 150 -23.91 -9.98 25.67
N ASN A 151 -24.24 -11.18 25.23
CA ASN A 151 -24.07 -12.42 26.00
C ASN A 151 -23.86 -13.62 25.07
N ASP A 152 -23.48 -14.78 25.62
CA ASP A 152 -23.19 -16.00 24.81
C ASP A 152 -24.34 -16.37 23.86
N ALA A 153 -25.59 -16.32 24.35
CA ALA A 153 -26.77 -16.70 23.57
C ALA A 153 -27.05 -15.69 22.45
N SER A 154 -26.96 -14.38 22.72
CA SER A 154 -27.21 -13.36 21.71
C SER A 154 -26.11 -13.33 20.64
N LEU A 155 -24.86 -13.63 21.01
CA LEU A 155 -23.75 -13.77 20.06
C LEU A 155 -23.86 -15.04 19.21
N ASP A 156 -24.33 -16.17 19.75
CA ASP A 156 -24.44 -17.42 18.97
C ASP A 156 -25.50 -17.34 17.86
N LEU A 157 -26.59 -16.59 18.07
CA LEU A 157 -27.58 -16.31 17.03
C LEU A 157 -26.93 -15.70 15.77
N GLY A 158 -25.90 -14.88 15.97
CA GLY A 158 -25.14 -14.19 14.93
C GLY A 158 -25.98 -13.28 14.04
N VAL A 159 -25.38 -12.79 12.97
CA VAL A 159 -25.97 -11.76 12.08
C VAL A 159 -27.27 -12.18 11.39
N MET A 160 -27.51 -13.49 11.19
CA MET A 160 -28.72 -13.98 10.51
C MET A 160 -29.94 -14.13 11.42
N ASN A 161 -29.75 -14.53 12.69
CA ASN A 161 -30.87 -14.84 13.61
C ASN A 161 -31.03 -13.83 14.73
N ASN A 162 -30.13 -12.84 14.83
CA ASN A 162 -30.24 -11.73 15.77
C ASN A 162 -30.82 -10.49 15.05
N HIS A 163 -31.62 -9.69 15.75
CA HIS A 163 -32.43 -8.61 15.18
C HIS A 163 -32.43 -7.36 16.05
N GLY A 164 -32.77 -6.21 15.43
CA GLY A 164 -32.98 -4.96 16.16
C GLY A 164 -31.73 -4.44 16.87
N ILE A 165 -31.89 -4.04 18.14
CA ILE A 165 -30.83 -3.36 18.92
C ILE A 165 -29.77 -4.35 19.42
N ASP A 166 -30.16 -5.60 19.71
CA ASP A 166 -29.28 -6.67 20.18
C ASP A 166 -28.20 -6.98 19.14
N LEU A 167 -28.58 -7.06 17.86
CA LEU A 167 -27.65 -7.22 16.74
C LEU A 167 -26.65 -6.05 16.68
N LEU A 168 -27.11 -4.80 16.85
CA LEU A 168 -26.24 -3.63 16.80
C LEU A 168 -25.21 -3.64 17.94
N PHE A 169 -25.62 -4.02 19.15
CA PHE A 169 -24.72 -4.15 20.30
C PHE A 169 -23.70 -5.29 20.11
N ASN A 170 -24.12 -6.44 19.60
CA ASN A 170 -23.24 -7.57 19.33
C ASN A 170 -22.24 -7.29 18.21
N LEU A 171 -22.68 -6.67 17.12
CA LEU A 171 -21.78 -6.26 16.04
C LEU A 171 -20.83 -5.16 16.51
N GLY A 172 -21.32 -4.19 17.30
CA GLY A 172 -20.49 -3.15 17.91
C GLY A 172 -19.41 -3.72 18.84
N TYR A 173 -19.74 -4.73 19.63
CA TYR A 173 -18.80 -5.48 20.47
C TYR A 173 -17.71 -6.17 19.65
N LEU A 174 -18.09 -6.98 18.65
CA LEU A 174 -17.13 -7.70 17.79
C LEU A 174 -16.27 -6.76 16.93
N VAL A 175 -16.86 -5.70 16.39
CA VAL A 175 -16.15 -4.62 15.67
C VAL A 175 -15.13 -3.93 16.58
N SER A 176 -15.47 -3.70 17.85
CA SER A 176 -14.54 -3.08 18.81
C SER A 176 -13.33 -3.97 19.10
N ILE A 177 -13.54 -5.28 19.25
CA ILE A 177 -12.46 -6.24 19.49
C ILE A 177 -11.56 -6.38 18.24
N SER A 178 -12.17 -6.47 17.05
CA SER A 178 -11.45 -6.44 15.78
C SER A 178 -10.65 -5.14 15.61
N GLY A 179 -11.23 -4.00 15.99
CA GLY A 179 -10.61 -2.69 16.01
C GLY A 179 -9.39 -2.62 16.94
N ILE A 180 -9.49 -3.17 18.15
CA ILE A 180 -8.35 -3.32 19.07
C ILE A 180 -7.24 -4.16 18.41
N GLY A 181 -7.59 -5.28 17.77
CA GLY A 181 -6.64 -6.16 17.08
C GLY A 181 -5.83 -5.44 15.99
N VAL A 182 -6.51 -4.77 15.05
CA VAL A 182 -5.83 -4.08 13.94
C VAL A 182 -5.05 -2.86 14.43
N ILE A 183 -5.56 -2.11 15.41
CA ILE A 183 -4.83 -0.96 15.96
C ILE A 183 -3.60 -1.41 16.75
N PHE A 184 -3.63 -2.56 17.44
CA PHE A 184 -2.46 -3.12 18.11
C PHE A 184 -1.37 -3.54 17.09
N TYR A 185 -1.76 -4.17 15.98
CA TYR A 185 -0.85 -4.47 14.87
C TYR A 185 -0.19 -3.20 14.31
N LEU A 186 -1.00 -2.19 13.98
CA LEU A 186 -0.53 -0.93 13.42
C LEU A 186 0.36 -0.15 14.38
N LEU A 187 -0.01 -0.02 15.66
CA LEU A 187 0.82 0.66 16.66
C LEU A 187 2.18 -0.02 16.85
N LYS A 188 2.24 -1.36 16.81
CA LYS A 188 3.50 -2.12 16.83
C LYS A 188 4.36 -1.81 15.60
N ASN A 189 3.76 -1.81 14.41
CA ASN A 189 4.46 -1.51 13.15
C ASN A 189 4.98 -0.06 13.13
N VAL A 190 4.14 0.93 13.47
CA VAL A 190 4.54 2.34 13.53
C VAL A 190 5.66 2.55 14.55
N THR A 191 5.56 1.94 15.74
CA THR A 191 6.60 2.04 16.79
C THR A 191 7.93 1.47 16.28
N THR A 192 7.88 0.37 15.53
CA THR A 192 9.07 -0.25 14.91
C THR A 192 9.65 0.64 13.80
N ALA A 193 8.81 1.22 12.94
CA ALA A 193 9.23 2.13 11.87
C ALA A 193 9.84 3.43 12.41
N VAL A 194 9.28 3.98 13.49
CA VAL A 194 9.83 5.14 14.21
C VAL A 194 11.18 4.79 14.86
N LYS A 195 11.27 3.66 15.56
CA LYS A 195 12.52 3.19 16.19
C LYS A 195 13.64 3.01 15.15
N ASN A 196 13.31 2.47 13.97
CA ASN A 196 14.28 2.17 12.93
C ASN A 196 14.49 3.32 11.93
N SER A 197 13.80 4.46 12.10
CA SER A 197 13.79 5.60 11.15
C SER A 197 13.40 5.24 9.71
N THR A 198 12.49 4.27 9.55
CA THR A 198 11.98 3.79 8.25
C THR A 198 10.60 4.35 7.90
N LEU A 199 10.03 5.22 8.75
CA LEU A 199 8.70 5.79 8.55
C LEU A 199 8.66 6.69 7.31
N ILE A 200 7.65 6.52 6.46
CA ILE A 200 7.41 7.32 5.25
C ILE A 200 6.01 7.96 5.29
N PRO A 201 5.77 9.10 4.60
CA PRO A 201 4.45 9.75 4.64
C PRO A 201 3.32 8.88 4.09
N GLU A 202 3.59 8.00 3.13
CA GLU A 202 2.61 7.11 2.51
C GLU A 202 2.06 6.04 3.47
N ASP A 203 2.78 5.71 4.55
CA ASP A 203 2.31 4.79 5.60
C ASP A 203 0.95 5.21 6.16
N SER A 204 0.66 6.53 6.17
CA SER A 204 -0.62 7.07 6.62
C SER A 204 -1.82 6.62 5.78
N ILE A 205 -1.66 6.50 4.46
CA ILE A 205 -2.70 6.04 3.54
C ILE A 205 -2.87 4.52 3.69
N TYR A 206 -1.74 3.81 3.70
CA TYR A 206 -1.70 2.36 3.83
C TYR A 206 -2.34 1.86 5.14
N TYR A 207 -2.05 2.52 6.27
CA TYR A 207 -2.62 2.12 7.57
C TYR A 207 -4.13 2.39 7.68
N VAL A 208 -4.67 3.43 7.02
CA VAL A 208 -6.14 3.64 6.96
C VAL A 208 -6.82 2.50 6.22
N ALA A 209 -6.25 2.04 5.10
CA ALA A 209 -6.77 0.87 4.38
C ALA A 209 -6.69 -0.41 5.24
N LEU A 210 -5.58 -0.63 5.95
CA LEU A 210 -5.43 -1.76 6.88
C LEU A 210 -6.46 -1.73 8.01
N VAL A 211 -6.78 -0.57 8.61
CA VAL A 211 -7.84 -0.48 9.65
C VAL A 211 -9.17 -1.01 9.10
N VAL A 212 -9.60 -0.54 7.94
CA VAL A 212 -10.87 -0.98 7.32
C VAL A 212 -10.84 -2.48 7.03
N LEU A 213 -9.73 -2.98 6.47
CA LEU A 213 -9.59 -4.38 6.08
C LEU A 213 -9.54 -5.31 7.31
N GLY A 214 -8.88 -4.89 8.39
CA GLY A 214 -8.85 -5.61 9.67
C GLY A 214 -10.22 -5.66 10.33
N LEU A 215 -10.95 -4.53 10.38
CA LEU A 215 -12.32 -4.47 10.91
C LEU A 215 -13.24 -5.48 10.20
N ILE A 216 -13.27 -5.44 8.86
CA ILE A 216 -14.06 -6.36 8.04
C ILE A 216 -13.61 -7.81 8.26
N SER A 217 -12.30 -8.07 8.26
CA SER A 217 -11.70 -9.39 8.50
C SER A 217 -12.16 -10.00 9.82
N GLY A 218 -11.97 -9.30 10.95
CA GLY A 218 -12.37 -9.82 12.27
C GLY A 218 -13.86 -10.12 12.36
N LEU A 219 -14.72 -9.26 11.81
CA LEU A 219 -16.17 -9.44 11.77
C LEU A 219 -16.55 -10.67 10.91
N VAL A 220 -15.97 -10.78 9.71
CA VAL A 220 -16.13 -11.92 8.79
C VAL A 220 -15.74 -13.24 9.45
N ILE A 221 -14.60 -13.30 10.15
CA ILE A 221 -14.19 -14.53 10.84
C ILE A 221 -15.12 -14.84 12.01
N SER A 222 -15.38 -13.88 12.91
CA SER A 222 -16.17 -14.13 14.11
C SER A 222 -17.60 -14.54 13.81
N GLU A 223 -18.19 -14.02 12.73
CA GLU A 223 -19.51 -14.43 12.28
C GLU A 223 -19.48 -15.70 11.42
N ILE A 224 -18.75 -15.72 10.30
CA ILE A 224 -18.84 -16.84 9.34
C ILE A 224 -18.13 -18.10 9.88
N LEU A 225 -16.88 -18.01 10.37
CA LEU A 225 -16.22 -19.19 10.93
C LEU A 225 -16.82 -19.61 12.27
N GLY A 226 -17.41 -18.68 13.03
CA GLY A 226 -18.13 -18.98 14.27
C GLY A 226 -19.22 -20.06 14.11
N PHE A 227 -19.90 -20.11 12.95
CA PHE A 227 -20.88 -21.17 12.65
C PHE A 227 -20.24 -22.52 12.28
N TYR A 228 -19.05 -22.53 11.69
CA TYR A 228 -18.37 -23.76 11.24
C TYR A 228 -17.51 -24.44 12.31
N VAL A 229 -17.12 -23.72 13.37
CA VAL A 229 -16.33 -24.26 14.50
C VAL A 229 -17.24 -24.66 15.68
N LYS A 230 -18.51 -25.02 15.41
CA LYS A 230 -19.45 -25.48 16.43
C LYS A 230 -19.14 -26.90 16.93
N ASP A 231 -18.24 -26.96 17.91
CA ASP A 231 -18.17 -28.08 18.84
C ASP A 231 -19.39 -27.98 19.79
N PRO A 232 -20.29 -28.99 19.88
CA PRO A 232 -21.63 -28.81 20.49
C PRO A 232 -21.68 -28.41 21.96
N ASN A 233 -20.57 -28.53 22.70
CA ASN A 233 -20.56 -28.49 24.17
C ASN A 233 -20.03 -27.18 24.79
N ASN A 234 -19.39 -26.27 24.04
CA ASN A 234 -18.87 -25.01 24.59
C ASN A 234 -18.84 -23.88 23.54
N ILE A 235 -20.01 -23.30 23.27
CA ILE A 235 -20.09 -22.00 22.58
C ILE A 235 -19.78 -20.93 23.62
N ASN A 236 -18.53 -20.49 23.65
CA ASN A 236 -18.04 -19.49 24.59
C ASN A 236 -17.82 -18.15 23.87
N LEU A 237 -18.29 -17.05 24.45
CA LEU A 237 -18.02 -15.66 24.09
C LEU A 237 -16.55 -15.43 23.73
N PHE A 238 -15.65 -16.13 24.44
CA PHE A 238 -14.22 -16.19 24.18
C PHE A 238 -13.88 -16.57 22.73
N ASN A 239 -14.55 -17.56 22.14
CA ASN A 239 -14.25 -18.03 20.78
C ASN A 239 -14.53 -16.94 19.73
N LYS A 240 -15.74 -16.34 19.73
CA LYS A 240 -16.05 -15.24 18.79
C LYS A 240 -15.17 -14.01 19.03
N SER A 241 -14.88 -13.68 20.30
CA SER A 241 -14.00 -12.57 20.66
C SER A 241 -12.56 -12.78 20.19
N VAL A 242 -11.98 -13.96 20.41
CA VAL A 242 -10.63 -14.31 19.97
C VAL A 242 -10.56 -14.36 18.43
N LEU A 243 -11.57 -14.90 17.75
CA LEU A 243 -11.65 -14.89 16.28
C LEU A 243 -11.71 -13.45 15.73
N ALA A 244 -12.50 -12.57 16.33
CA ALA A 244 -12.55 -11.15 15.96
C ALA A 244 -11.19 -10.46 16.17
N LEU A 245 -10.54 -10.70 17.31
CA LEU A 245 -9.24 -10.12 17.65
C LEU A 245 -8.14 -10.59 16.69
N ILE A 246 -8.10 -11.89 16.38
CA ILE A 246 -7.14 -12.49 15.45
C ILE A 246 -7.37 -11.96 14.03
N GLY A 247 -8.62 -11.87 13.56
CA GLY A 247 -8.92 -11.34 12.23
C GLY A 247 -8.57 -9.86 12.08
N GLY A 248 -8.81 -9.06 13.13
CA GLY A 248 -8.36 -7.66 13.18
C GLY A 248 -6.84 -7.54 13.13
N PHE A 249 -6.13 -8.25 14.02
CA PHE A 249 -4.67 -8.22 14.12
C PHE A 249 -3.96 -8.79 12.88
N SER A 250 -4.52 -9.82 12.26
CA SER A 250 -3.87 -10.62 11.22
C SER A 250 -4.34 -10.24 9.81
N THR A 251 -4.30 -8.94 9.51
CA THR A 251 -4.80 -8.37 8.24
C THR A 251 -4.07 -8.92 6.99
N ASP A 252 -2.87 -9.46 7.16
CA ASP A 252 -2.14 -10.15 6.08
C ASP A 252 -2.46 -11.65 6.02
N ALA A 253 -2.53 -12.36 7.16
CA ALA A 253 -2.80 -13.80 7.15
C ALA A 253 -4.29 -14.15 6.97
N ILE A 254 -5.22 -13.20 7.06
CA ILE A 254 -6.61 -13.42 6.65
C ILE A 254 -6.72 -13.82 5.18
N PHE A 255 -5.89 -13.25 4.30
CA PHE A 255 -5.85 -13.71 2.90
C PHE A 255 -5.44 -15.18 2.84
N SER A 256 -4.47 -15.61 3.65
CA SER A 256 -4.08 -17.04 3.74
C SER A 256 -5.20 -17.94 4.30
N VAL A 257 -5.98 -17.46 5.29
CA VAL A 257 -7.12 -18.22 5.85
C VAL A 257 -8.28 -18.31 4.86
N LEU A 258 -8.69 -17.20 4.25
CA LEU A 258 -9.71 -17.17 3.19
C LEU A 258 -9.28 -18.01 1.99
N GLN A 259 -8.03 -17.89 1.55
CA GLN A 259 -7.46 -18.70 0.48
C GLN A 259 -7.48 -20.19 0.85
N GLY A 260 -7.13 -20.55 2.09
CA GLY A 260 -7.23 -21.92 2.60
C GLY A 260 -8.66 -22.48 2.62
N ILE A 261 -9.67 -21.64 2.90
CA ILE A 261 -11.09 -22.03 2.80
C ILE A 261 -11.50 -22.19 1.33
N ILE A 262 -11.13 -21.24 0.47
CA ILE A 262 -11.38 -21.29 -0.98
C ILE A 262 -10.74 -22.54 -1.59
N ASP A 263 -9.52 -22.90 -1.20
CA ASP A 263 -8.81 -24.06 -1.74
C ASP A 263 -9.36 -25.38 -1.20
N LYS A 264 -9.87 -25.41 0.04
CA LYS A 264 -10.69 -26.54 0.54
C LYS A 264 -12.01 -26.68 -0.22
N LEU A 265 -12.70 -25.59 -0.50
CA LEU A 265 -13.93 -25.62 -1.32
C LEU A 265 -13.64 -26.11 -2.74
N LYS A 266 -12.59 -25.58 -3.39
CA LYS A 266 -12.12 -26.08 -4.69
C LYS A 266 -11.82 -27.57 -4.63
N ALA A 267 -11.13 -28.06 -3.60
CA ALA A 267 -10.83 -29.47 -3.43
C ALA A 267 -12.10 -30.34 -3.43
N LEU A 268 -13.14 -29.93 -2.70
CA LEU A 268 -14.45 -30.63 -2.71
C LEU A 268 -15.08 -30.67 -4.12
N PHE A 269 -14.99 -29.58 -4.89
CA PHE A 269 -15.49 -29.55 -6.28
C PHE A 269 -14.61 -30.31 -7.28
N THR A 270 -13.29 -30.43 -7.04
CA THR A 270 -12.38 -31.18 -7.93
C THR A 270 -12.30 -32.68 -7.62
N THR A 271 -12.62 -33.11 -6.39
CA THR A 271 -12.69 -34.53 -6.01
C THR A 271 -13.99 -35.19 -6.48
N SER A 272 -14.97 -34.43 -6.95
CA SER A 272 -16.21 -34.94 -7.55
C SER A 272 -16.04 -35.28 -9.05
N LYS A 273 -15.16 -36.23 -9.38
CA LYS A 273 -15.06 -36.84 -10.72
C LYS A 273 -14.50 -38.26 -10.67
#